data_AF-A0A966PSI4-F1
#
_entry.id   AF-A0A966PSI4-F1
#
_cell.length_a   1.000
_cell.length_b   1.000
_cell.length_c   1.000
_cell.angle_alpha   90.00
_cell.angle_beta   90.00
_cell.angle_gamma   90.00
#
_symmetry.space_group_name_H-M   'P 1'
#
loop_
_entity.id
_entity.type
_entity.pdbx_description
1 polymer ?
#
loop_
_entity_poly.entity_id
_entity_poly.type
_entity_poly.pdbx_seq_one_letter_code
_entity_poly.pdbx_strand_id
1 'polypeptide(L)'
;MIWFIPSTTEVVDFARDIGCDWLGNIPVNPDASCEENICHTNVKNYILSHGGERILGYYFLESAWGYQAILHSIWQNNDGNLIDITPFADKRKLNVFARLKNNTQKYITNNIYSLSLDKYNQGIETMYYIYALIDPRNNMPFYIGKGTGKRAQTHLYDMSRSDNIHKENKIDAIRKAGLEPQVEYLAEDIIDEKFAYKMEEDLILRYGRKGYEPYGILTNICLEARPPNHKGRTYEEIYGKEGAELQRLKRSQLQKERGGYGPKKHSEETRAKFRELTAGSNNPMYGKHHSPETIQKIKENRIMPTGENHYFSNHWKLTSPTGEVYQQVGNLKGLCKKLNLSFATIHAAYLHNRIPNRGKAKDWKIEVI
;
A
#
# COMPACT_ATOMS: atom_id res chain seq x y z
N MET A 1 -13.52 -22.68 -6.05
CA MET A 1 -13.55 -24.16 -5.96
C MET A 1 -14.99 -24.60 -5.74
N ILE A 2 -15.35 -25.82 -6.17
CA ILE A 2 -16.67 -26.41 -5.91
C ILE A 2 -16.58 -27.10 -4.55
N TRP A 3 -17.41 -26.69 -3.60
CA TRP A 3 -17.53 -27.31 -2.28
C TRP A 3 -18.63 -28.37 -2.34
N PHE A 4 -18.40 -29.51 -1.69
CA PHE A 4 -19.38 -30.59 -1.66
C PHE A 4 -19.86 -30.82 -0.23
N ILE A 5 -21.10 -31.29 -0.11
CA ILE A 5 -21.66 -31.73 1.17
C ILE A 5 -21.21 -33.19 1.34
N PRO A 6 -20.39 -33.50 2.35
CA PRO A 6 -19.92 -34.87 2.57
C PRO A 6 -21.06 -35.77 3.01
N SER A 7 -20.88 -37.10 2.93
CA SER A 7 -21.77 -38.06 3.57
C SER A 7 -21.54 -38.08 5.09
N THR A 8 -22.56 -38.51 5.85
CA THR A 8 -22.45 -38.61 7.32
C THR A 8 -21.35 -39.60 7.74
N THR A 9 -21.16 -40.69 7.00
CA THR A 9 -20.13 -41.72 7.23
C THR A 9 -18.71 -41.15 7.19
N GLU A 10 -18.46 -40.18 6.32
CA GLU A 10 -17.11 -39.64 6.10
C GLU A 10 -16.64 -38.71 7.22
N VAL A 11 -17.57 -38.06 7.90
CA VAL A 11 -17.26 -37.06 8.93
C VAL A 11 -17.59 -37.53 10.34
N VAL A 12 -18.03 -38.78 10.53
CA VAL A 12 -18.49 -39.27 11.83
C VAL A 12 -17.38 -39.31 12.88
N ASP A 13 -16.17 -39.72 12.49
CA ASP A 13 -15.02 -39.75 13.40
C ASP A 13 -14.54 -38.33 13.68
N PHE A 14 -14.51 -37.47 12.66
CA PHE A 14 -14.18 -36.06 12.81
C PHE A 14 -15.14 -35.35 13.76
N ALA A 15 -16.46 -35.56 13.62
CA ALA A 15 -17.49 -35.03 14.50
C ALA A 15 -17.30 -35.47 15.95
N ARG A 16 -16.96 -36.75 16.18
CA ARG A 16 -16.67 -37.28 17.52
C ARG A 16 -15.42 -36.64 18.12
N ASP A 17 -14.36 -36.47 17.33
CA ASP A 17 -13.11 -35.84 17.78
C ASP A 17 -13.30 -34.36 18.13
N ILE A 18 -14.23 -33.68 17.44
CA ILE A 18 -14.67 -32.32 17.78
C ILE A 18 -15.86 -32.31 18.77
N GLY A 19 -16.01 -33.38 19.55
CA GLY A 19 -16.84 -33.41 20.77
C GLY A 19 -18.32 -33.19 20.54
N CYS A 20 -18.78 -33.53 19.33
CA CYS A 20 -20.19 -33.59 19.02
C CYS A 20 -20.81 -34.88 19.56
N ASP A 21 -22.06 -34.81 19.99
CA ASP A 21 -22.82 -35.95 20.53
C ASP A 21 -23.85 -36.51 19.56
N TRP A 22 -24.11 -35.79 18.48
CA TRP A 22 -25.08 -36.16 17.46
C TRP A 22 -24.58 -35.69 16.09
N LEU A 23 -24.89 -36.44 15.05
CA LEU A 23 -24.60 -36.12 13.65
C LEU A 23 -25.80 -36.55 12.80
N GLY A 24 -26.24 -35.70 11.89
CA GLY A 24 -27.31 -36.05 10.96
C GLY A 24 -27.46 -35.09 9.80
N ASN A 25 -28.21 -35.54 8.80
CA ASN A 25 -28.66 -34.69 7.70
C ASN A 25 -29.82 -33.84 8.19
N ILE A 26 -29.72 -32.52 8.06
CA ILE A 26 -30.78 -31.57 8.41
C ILE A 26 -31.28 -30.85 7.15
N PRO A 27 -32.59 -30.55 7.05
CA PRO A 27 -33.13 -29.73 5.98
C PRO A 27 -32.63 -28.29 6.07
N VAL A 28 -32.30 -27.72 4.93
CA VAL A 28 -31.99 -26.30 4.75
C VAL A 28 -33.22 -25.63 4.16
N ASN A 29 -33.92 -24.86 4.99
CA ASN A 29 -35.13 -24.12 4.64
C ASN A 29 -34.92 -22.63 4.96
N PRO A 30 -34.27 -21.88 4.06
CA PRO A 30 -33.91 -20.50 4.33
C PRO A 30 -35.14 -19.62 4.55
N ASP A 31 -35.12 -18.80 5.59
CA ASP A 31 -36.15 -17.77 5.80
C ASP A 31 -35.77 -16.47 5.07
N ALA A 32 -36.78 -15.75 4.57
CA ALA A 32 -36.58 -14.51 3.82
C ALA A 32 -35.92 -13.38 4.63
N SER A 33 -36.01 -13.44 5.97
CA SER A 33 -35.38 -12.47 6.88
C SER A 33 -33.90 -12.78 7.20
N CYS A 34 -33.39 -13.93 6.76
CA CYS A 34 -32.04 -14.40 7.07
C CYS A 34 -31.04 -13.98 5.98
N GLU A 35 -29.84 -13.54 6.37
CA GLU A 35 -28.74 -13.28 5.42
C GLU A 35 -27.75 -14.45 5.39
N GLU A 36 -27.03 -14.61 4.27
CA GLU A 36 -25.99 -15.66 4.14
C GLU A 36 -24.86 -15.43 5.15
N ASN A 37 -24.25 -16.53 5.63
CA ASN A 37 -23.07 -16.54 6.52
C ASN A 37 -23.23 -15.81 7.88
N ILE A 38 -24.46 -15.60 8.36
CA ILE A 38 -24.72 -15.00 9.70
C ILE A 38 -25.68 -15.86 10.54
N CYS A 39 -25.50 -17.18 10.50
CA CYS A 39 -26.41 -18.17 11.08
C CYS A 39 -26.74 -17.95 12.56
N HIS A 40 -25.78 -17.52 13.38
CA HIS A 40 -26.02 -17.25 14.81
C HIS A 40 -26.97 -16.08 15.02
N THR A 41 -26.82 -15.00 14.24
CA THR A 41 -27.71 -13.84 14.29
C THR A 41 -29.07 -14.18 13.70
N ASN A 42 -29.11 -14.90 12.58
CA ASN A 42 -30.34 -15.39 11.96
C ASN A 42 -31.17 -16.18 12.97
N VAL A 43 -30.59 -17.24 13.55
CA VAL A 43 -31.30 -18.12 14.51
C VAL A 43 -31.70 -17.36 15.77
N LYS A 44 -30.82 -16.49 16.30
CA LYS A 44 -31.15 -15.65 17.46
C LYS A 44 -32.38 -14.79 17.19
N ASN A 45 -32.44 -14.11 16.05
CA ASN A 45 -33.56 -13.24 15.70
C ASN A 45 -34.83 -14.04 15.37
N TYR A 46 -34.66 -15.18 14.69
CA TYR A 46 -35.77 -16.04 14.30
C TYR A 46 -36.48 -16.65 15.51
N ILE A 47 -35.74 -17.00 16.56
CA ILE A 47 -36.30 -17.48 17.84
C ILE A 47 -37.15 -16.40 18.50
N LEU A 48 -36.77 -15.11 18.41
CA LEU A 48 -37.55 -14.03 19.01
C LEU A 48 -38.94 -13.89 18.38
N SER A 49 -39.09 -14.22 17.09
CA SER A 49 -40.35 -14.12 16.36
C SER A 49 -41.15 -15.43 16.29
N HIS A 50 -40.49 -16.60 16.35
CA HIS A 50 -41.13 -17.90 16.12
C HIS A 50 -41.03 -18.88 17.30
N GLY A 51 -40.31 -18.52 18.37
CA GLY A 51 -40.01 -19.43 19.48
C GLY A 51 -39.00 -20.51 19.10
N GLY A 52 -39.00 -21.61 19.85
CA GLY A 52 -38.03 -22.70 19.69
C GLY A 52 -36.68 -22.41 20.35
N GLU A 53 -35.67 -23.18 19.96
CA GLU A 53 -34.35 -23.17 20.59
C GLU A 53 -33.20 -23.10 19.58
N ARG A 54 -32.08 -22.54 20.02
CA ARG A 54 -30.84 -22.51 19.24
C ARG A 54 -30.07 -23.80 19.51
N ILE A 55 -29.72 -24.50 18.45
CA ILE A 55 -28.84 -25.67 18.52
C ILE A 55 -27.50 -25.31 17.91
N LEU A 56 -26.44 -25.43 18.72
CA LEU A 56 -25.08 -25.14 18.30
C LEU A 56 -24.36 -26.43 17.91
N GLY A 57 -23.56 -26.34 16.85
CA GLY A 57 -22.83 -27.47 16.31
C GLY A 57 -21.93 -27.06 15.17
N TYR A 58 -21.59 -28.01 14.30
CA TYR A 58 -20.81 -27.78 13.11
C TYR A 58 -21.53 -28.34 11.89
N TYR A 59 -21.53 -27.62 10.78
CA TYR A 59 -21.79 -28.26 9.49
C TYR A 59 -20.50 -28.59 8.77
N PHE A 60 -20.54 -29.58 7.87
CA PHE A 60 -19.35 -30.06 7.19
C PHE A 60 -19.35 -29.73 5.71
N LEU A 61 -18.16 -29.44 5.21
CA LEU A 61 -17.87 -29.27 3.79
C LEU A 61 -16.69 -30.14 3.40
N GLU A 62 -16.73 -30.66 2.18
CA GLU A 62 -15.59 -31.29 1.52
C GLU A 62 -15.00 -30.35 0.48
N SER A 63 -13.68 -30.30 0.46
CA SER A 63 -12.88 -29.55 -0.51
C SER A 63 -11.74 -30.42 -1.05
N ALA A 64 -11.02 -29.92 -2.05
CA ALA A 64 -9.78 -30.56 -2.55
C ALA A 64 -8.70 -30.76 -1.46
N TRP A 65 -8.85 -30.11 -0.30
CA TRP A 65 -7.91 -30.15 0.83
C TRP A 65 -8.43 -30.96 2.03
N GLY A 66 -9.56 -31.65 1.86
CA GLY A 66 -10.20 -32.46 2.89
C GLY A 66 -11.46 -31.82 3.48
N TYR A 67 -11.93 -32.41 4.59
CA TYR A 67 -13.14 -32.00 5.29
C TYR A 67 -12.90 -30.80 6.20
N GLN A 68 -13.86 -29.90 6.23
CA GLN A 68 -13.90 -28.74 7.12
C GLN A 68 -15.17 -28.81 7.97
N ALA A 69 -15.03 -28.46 9.25
CA ALA A 69 -16.13 -28.31 10.18
C ALA A 69 -16.33 -26.82 10.46
N ILE A 70 -17.47 -26.27 10.06
CA ILE A 70 -17.80 -24.85 10.21
C ILE A 70 -18.79 -24.72 11.36
N LEU A 71 -18.42 -23.96 12.39
CA LEU A 71 -19.30 -23.72 13.53
C LEU A 71 -20.59 -23.07 13.04
N HIS A 72 -21.74 -23.53 13.53
CA HIS A 72 -23.01 -23.13 12.97
C HIS A 72 -24.13 -23.22 13.99
N SER A 73 -25.09 -22.30 13.88
CA SER A 73 -26.33 -22.34 14.62
C SER A 73 -27.47 -22.75 13.71
N ILE A 74 -28.27 -23.72 14.18
CA ILE A 74 -29.52 -24.10 13.54
C ILE A 74 -30.69 -23.89 14.51
N TRP A 75 -31.89 -23.82 13.96
CA TRP A 75 -33.10 -23.64 14.73
C TRP A 75 -33.73 -25.00 15.03
N GLN A 76 -34.08 -25.24 16.29
CA GLN A 76 -34.99 -26.32 16.67
C GLN A 76 -36.37 -25.73 16.89
N ASN A 77 -37.36 -26.21 16.12
CA ASN A 77 -38.74 -25.78 16.31
C ASN A 77 -39.36 -26.37 17.59
N ASN A 78 -40.56 -25.91 17.95
CA ASN A 78 -41.24 -26.38 19.17
C ASN A 78 -41.62 -27.89 19.15
N ASP A 79 -41.63 -28.52 17.98
CA ASP A 79 -41.86 -29.96 17.82
C ASP A 79 -40.56 -30.79 17.93
N GLY A 80 -39.42 -30.12 18.14
CA GLY A 80 -38.11 -30.75 18.24
C GLY A 80 -37.39 -30.98 16.91
N ASN A 81 -37.95 -30.53 15.78
CA ASN A 81 -37.34 -30.66 14.46
C ASN A 81 -36.17 -29.69 14.28
N LEU A 82 -35.06 -30.19 13.75
CA LEU A 82 -33.86 -29.41 13.44
C LEU A 82 -33.93 -28.87 12.01
N ILE A 83 -33.81 -27.57 11.85
CA ILE A 83 -33.91 -26.89 10.55
C ILE A 83 -32.81 -25.83 10.48
N ASP A 84 -32.06 -25.86 9.38
CA ASP A 84 -31.13 -24.80 9.04
C ASP A 84 -31.85 -23.71 8.25
N ILE A 85 -32.08 -22.57 8.89
CA ILE A 85 -32.80 -21.44 8.30
C ILE A 85 -31.87 -20.45 7.59
N THR A 86 -30.56 -20.72 7.58
CA THR A 86 -29.57 -19.81 6.98
C THR A 86 -29.46 -20.10 5.49
N PRO A 87 -29.61 -19.09 4.60
CA PRO A 87 -29.36 -19.28 3.18
C PRO A 87 -27.88 -19.57 2.92
N PHE A 88 -27.62 -20.46 1.95
CA PHE A 88 -26.29 -20.76 1.44
C PHE A 88 -26.22 -20.38 -0.04
N ALA A 89 -25.06 -19.85 -0.46
CA ALA A 89 -24.83 -19.43 -1.85
C ALA A 89 -25.04 -20.55 -2.89
N ASP A 90 -24.79 -21.81 -2.49
CA ASP A 90 -24.97 -23.00 -3.34
C ASP A 90 -26.43 -23.49 -3.40
N LYS A 91 -27.34 -22.87 -2.65
CA LYS A 91 -28.77 -23.22 -2.56
C LYS A 91 -29.02 -24.69 -2.21
N ARG A 92 -28.12 -25.28 -1.40
CA ARG A 92 -28.29 -26.65 -0.90
C ARG A 92 -29.62 -26.81 -0.15
N LYS A 93 -30.22 -27.99 -0.24
CA LYS A 93 -31.48 -28.35 0.45
C LYS A 93 -31.26 -29.13 1.74
N LEU A 94 -30.06 -29.65 1.93
CA LEU A 94 -29.66 -30.46 3.08
C LEU A 94 -28.28 -30.01 3.53
N ASN A 95 -27.99 -30.22 4.81
CA ASN A 95 -26.69 -29.99 5.40
C ASN A 95 -26.33 -31.16 6.32
N VAL A 96 -25.05 -31.54 6.40
CA VAL A 96 -24.60 -32.49 7.42
C VAL A 96 -24.21 -31.68 8.65
N PHE A 97 -24.94 -31.87 9.75
CA PHE A 97 -24.73 -31.11 10.98
C PHE A 97 -24.41 -32.04 12.14
N ALA A 98 -23.38 -31.70 12.91
CA ALA A 98 -23.05 -32.33 14.17
C ALA A 98 -23.33 -31.41 15.35
N ARG A 99 -24.16 -31.86 16.29
CA ARG A 99 -24.53 -31.08 17.48
C ARG A 99 -23.45 -31.19 18.55
N LEU A 100 -23.15 -30.07 19.22
CA LEU A 100 -22.25 -30.04 20.36
C LEU A 100 -22.91 -30.58 21.64
N LYS A 101 -22.20 -31.48 22.34
CA LYS A 101 -22.70 -32.27 23.49
C LYS A 101 -23.38 -31.50 24.63
N ASN A 102 -22.93 -30.27 24.93
CA ASN A 102 -23.47 -29.52 26.05
C ASN A 102 -24.35 -28.33 25.63
N ASN A 103 -24.59 -28.14 24.33
CA ASN A 103 -25.13 -26.89 23.75
C ASN A 103 -24.50 -25.59 24.31
N THR A 104 -23.34 -25.75 24.95
CA THR A 104 -22.50 -24.79 25.66
C THR A 104 -21.07 -25.19 25.35
N GLN A 105 -20.26 -24.20 25.01
CA GLN A 105 -18.92 -24.38 24.49
C GLN A 105 -18.04 -25.11 25.51
N LYS A 106 -17.66 -26.38 25.24
CA LYS A 106 -16.43 -26.95 25.78
C LYS A 106 -15.44 -27.04 24.63
N TYR A 107 -14.46 -26.14 24.69
CA TYR A 107 -13.39 -25.96 23.74
C TYR A 107 -12.71 -27.28 23.40
N ILE A 108 -12.61 -27.57 22.12
CA ILE A 108 -11.66 -28.58 21.64
C ILE A 108 -10.44 -27.81 21.21
N THR A 109 -9.57 -27.69 22.20
CA THR A 109 -8.23 -27.19 22.06
C THR A 109 -7.40 -28.30 21.43
N ASN A 110 -6.72 -27.98 20.34
CA ASN A 110 -5.34 -28.42 20.15
C ASN A 110 -4.46 -27.18 19.92
N ASN A 111 -4.42 -26.31 20.93
CA ASN A 111 -3.23 -25.68 21.51
C ASN A 111 -3.63 -24.53 22.44
N ILE A 112 -3.28 -24.69 23.71
CA ILE A 112 -3.69 -23.87 24.87
C ILE A 112 -3.04 -22.48 24.82
N TYR A 113 -3.84 -21.43 25.01
CA TYR A 113 -3.51 -20.31 25.90
C TYR A 113 -4.78 -19.83 26.62
N SER A 114 -4.76 -19.85 27.95
CA SER A 114 -5.82 -19.35 28.82
C SER A 114 -5.81 -17.82 28.87
N LEU A 115 -6.81 -17.14 28.30
CA LEU A 115 -6.99 -15.69 28.49
C LEU A 115 -8.48 -15.29 28.67
N SER A 116 -8.75 -14.88 29.90
CA SER A 116 -9.87 -14.10 30.49
C SER A 116 -11.31 -14.40 30.06
N LEU A 117 -12.02 -15.14 30.92
CA LEU A 117 -13.49 -15.23 30.99
C LEU A 117 -14.19 -13.86 31.21
N ASP A 118 -13.46 -12.82 31.61
CA ASP A 118 -14.04 -11.56 32.10
C ASP A 118 -14.81 -10.75 31.03
N LYS A 119 -14.58 -11.01 29.74
CA LYS A 119 -15.31 -10.35 28.64
C LYS A 119 -16.70 -10.96 28.38
N TYR A 120 -16.97 -12.19 28.82
CA TYR A 120 -18.20 -12.92 28.49
C TYR A 120 -19.46 -12.39 29.22
N ASN A 121 -19.30 -11.58 30.27
CA ASN A 121 -20.42 -11.10 31.09
C ASN A 121 -21.12 -9.83 30.57
N GLN A 122 -20.78 -9.31 29.38
CA GLN A 122 -21.28 -8.01 28.89
C GLN A 122 -22.28 -8.06 27.71
N GLY A 123 -22.76 -9.24 27.31
CA GLY A 123 -24.00 -9.37 26.52
C GLY A 123 -23.98 -8.88 25.06
N ILE A 124 -22.82 -8.50 24.49
CA ILE A 124 -22.66 -8.15 23.06
C ILE A 124 -21.50 -8.99 22.49
N GLU A 125 -21.82 -10.14 21.91
CA GLU A 125 -20.83 -10.98 21.20
C GLU A 125 -20.56 -10.37 19.82
N THR A 126 -19.46 -9.61 19.70
CA THR A 126 -18.94 -9.24 18.38
C THR A 126 -18.16 -10.42 17.82
N MET A 127 -18.72 -11.07 16.79
CA MET A 127 -18.07 -12.19 16.11
C MET A 127 -17.08 -11.68 15.06
N TYR A 128 -15.85 -12.20 15.14
CA TYR A 128 -14.79 -11.95 14.19
C TYR A 128 -14.69 -13.09 13.18
N TYR A 129 -14.19 -12.78 11.99
CA TYR A 129 -13.84 -13.77 10.98
C TYR A 129 -12.51 -13.37 10.34
N ILE A 130 -11.82 -14.36 9.76
CA ILE A 130 -10.66 -14.18 8.88
C ILE A 130 -11.11 -14.46 7.47
N TYR A 131 -10.74 -13.59 6.55
CA TYR A 131 -11.08 -13.72 5.14
C TYR A 131 -9.86 -13.45 4.26
N ALA A 132 -9.88 -14.01 3.06
CA ALA A 132 -8.98 -13.68 1.98
C ALA A 132 -9.73 -13.00 0.84
N LEU A 133 -9.07 -12.08 0.16
CA LEU A 133 -9.47 -11.63 -1.17
C LEU A 133 -8.71 -12.45 -2.20
N ILE A 134 -9.44 -13.10 -3.11
CA ILE A 134 -8.93 -14.05 -4.10
C ILE A 134 -8.96 -13.43 -5.49
N ASP A 135 -7.87 -13.62 -6.25
CA ASP A 135 -7.81 -13.26 -7.66
C ASP A 135 -8.36 -14.44 -8.50
N PRO A 136 -9.53 -14.30 -9.14
CA PRO A 136 -10.18 -15.41 -9.85
C PRO A 136 -9.41 -15.89 -11.08
N ARG A 137 -8.40 -15.15 -11.54
CA ARG A 137 -7.57 -15.55 -12.70
C ARG A 137 -6.61 -16.69 -12.37
N ASN A 138 -6.21 -16.81 -11.10
CA ASN A 138 -5.27 -17.82 -10.63
C ASN A 138 -5.70 -18.53 -9.34
N ASN A 139 -6.84 -18.16 -8.77
CA ASN A 139 -7.38 -18.68 -7.52
C ASN A 139 -6.42 -18.56 -6.32
N MET A 140 -5.56 -17.53 -6.32
CA MET A 140 -4.63 -17.28 -5.22
C MET A 140 -5.09 -16.09 -4.37
N PRO A 141 -4.87 -16.14 -3.04
CA PRO A 141 -5.11 -14.99 -2.19
C PRO A 141 -4.12 -13.86 -2.50
N PHE A 142 -4.62 -12.63 -2.55
CA PHE A 142 -3.80 -11.44 -2.68
C PHE A 142 -3.94 -10.49 -1.48
N TYR A 143 -4.85 -10.76 -0.54
CA TYR A 143 -4.99 -10.02 0.71
C TYR A 143 -5.62 -10.93 1.76
N ILE A 144 -5.19 -10.80 3.00
CA ILE A 144 -5.79 -11.47 4.16
C ILE A 144 -6.21 -10.42 5.17
N GLY A 145 -7.40 -10.57 5.74
CA GLY A 145 -7.91 -9.63 6.71
C GLY A 145 -8.71 -10.29 7.81
N LYS A 146 -8.67 -9.68 8.98
CA LYS A 146 -9.65 -9.88 10.03
C LYS A 146 -10.84 -8.93 9.81
N GLY A 147 -12.06 -9.39 10.09
CA GLY A 147 -13.25 -8.56 10.05
C GLY A 147 -14.36 -8.93 11.01
N THR A 148 -15.35 -8.04 11.06
CA THR A 148 -16.64 -8.17 11.74
C THR A 148 -17.70 -7.60 10.79
N GLY A 149 -18.96 -8.07 10.90
CA GLY A 149 -20.05 -7.59 10.05
C GLY A 149 -19.73 -7.65 8.56
N LYS A 150 -19.96 -6.56 7.82
CA LYS A 150 -19.79 -6.52 6.34
C LYS A 150 -18.37 -6.13 5.88
N ARG A 151 -17.37 -6.08 6.76
CA ARG A 151 -16.00 -5.58 6.43
C ARG A 151 -15.37 -6.25 5.21
N ALA A 152 -15.46 -7.57 5.08
CA ALA A 152 -14.89 -8.27 3.92
C ALA A 152 -15.50 -7.80 2.60
N GLN A 153 -16.83 -7.68 2.58
CA GLN A 153 -17.60 -7.21 1.41
C GLN A 153 -17.32 -5.74 1.11
N THR A 154 -17.12 -4.93 2.16
CA THR A 154 -16.82 -3.49 2.05
C THR A 154 -15.56 -3.20 1.22
N HIS A 155 -14.62 -4.13 1.12
CA HIS A 155 -13.46 -3.97 0.23
C HIS A 155 -13.78 -4.03 -1.26
N LEU A 156 -14.93 -4.58 -1.64
CA LEU A 156 -15.38 -4.66 -3.03
C LEU A 156 -16.30 -3.49 -3.42
N TYR A 157 -16.71 -2.64 -2.48
CA TYR A 157 -17.46 -1.44 -2.81
C TYR A 157 -16.52 -0.30 -3.22
N ASP A 158 -16.92 0.49 -4.21
CA ASP A 158 -16.23 1.73 -4.59
C ASP A 158 -16.40 2.77 -3.47
N MET A 159 -15.60 2.63 -2.43
CA MET A 159 -15.43 3.63 -1.38
C MET A 159 -14.15 4.43 -1.61
N SER A 160 -14.06 5.59 -0.97
CA SER A 160 -12.89 6.48 -1.06
C SER A 160 -11.58 5.73 -0.82
N ARG A 161 -10.51 6.17 -1.53
CA ARG A 161 -9.19 5.51 -1.55
C ARG A 161 -8.76 4.98 -0.18
N SER A 162 -8.58 3.66 -0.10
CA SER A 162 -7.99 2.96 1.03
C SER A 162 -6.52 3.36 1.23
N ASP A 163 -6.03 3.28 2.49
CA ASP A 163 -4.60 3.41 2.81
C ASP A 163 -3.74 2.30 2.15
N ASN A 164 -4.34 1.20 1.68
CA ASN A 164 -3.63 0.12 0.99
C ASN A 164 -3.71 0.22 -0.54
N ILE A 165 -2.87 1.07 -1.12
CA ILE A 165 -2.82 1.30 -2.58
C ILE A 165 -2.49 0.03 -3.39
N HIS A 166 -1.71 -0.91 -2.84
CA HIS A 166 -1.36 -2.14 -3.55
C HIS A 166 -2.55 -3.08 -3.71
N LYS A 167 -3.39 -3.17 -2.68
CA LYS A 167 -4.66 -3.90 -2.73
C LYS A 167 -5.63 -3.28 -3.74
N GLU A 168 -5.80 -1.95 -3.70
CA GLU A 168 -6.69 -1.24 -4.65
C GLU A 168 -6.25 -1.44 -6.10
N ASN A 169 -4.95 -1.27 -6.39
CA ASN A 169 -4.41 -1.50 -7.73
C ASN A 169 -4.61 -2.96 -8.20
N LYS A 170 -4.58 -3.93 -7.28
CA LYS A 170 -4.80 -5.34 -7.59
C LYS A 170 -6.28 -5.59 -7.92
N ILE A 171 -7.21 -4.99 -7.17
CA ILE A 171 -8.66 -5.02 -7.44
C ILE A 171 -8.95 -4.40 -8.82
N ASP A 172 -8.44 -3.20 -9.09
CA ASP A 172 -8.60 -2.53 -10.40
C ASP A 172 -8.06 -3.37 -11.55
N ALA A 173 -6.94 -4.05 -11.35
CA ALA A 173 -6.36 -4.93 -12.37
C ALA A 173 -7.19 -6.20 -12.61
N ILE A 174 -7.95 -6.68 -11.62
CA ILE A 174 -8.91 -7.79 -11.78
C ILE A 174 -10.14 -7.29 -12.55
N ARG A 175 -10.68 -6.13 -12.16
CA ARG A 175 -11.83 -5.48 -12.82
C ARG A 175 -11.59 -5.13 -14.27
N LYS A 176 -10.41 -4.59 -14.59
CA LYS A 176 -9.98 -4.33 -15.98
C LYS A 176 -9.91 -5.59 -16.85
N ALA A 177 -9.79 -6.76 -16.25
CA ALA A 177 -9.83 -8.05 -16.95
C ALA A 177 -11.26 -8.61 -17.09
N GLY A 178 -12.30 -7.84 -16.70
CA GLY A 178 -13.70 -8.25 -16.78
C GLY A 178 -14.15 -9.23 -15.69
N LEU A 179 -13.40 -9.33 -14.59
CA LEU A 179 -13.68 -10.23 -13.46
C LEU A 179 -13.82 -9.41 -12.17
N GLU A 180 -14.41 -9.99 -11.13
CA GLU A 180 -14.44 -9.39 -9.78
C GLU A 180 -13.62 -10.21 -8.78
N PRO A 181 -12.90 -9.56 -7.84
CA PRO A 181 -12.24 -10.27 -6.75
C PRO A 181 -13.27 -11.01 -5.88
N GLN A 182 -12.90 -12.19 -5.38
CA GLN A 182 -13.78 -13.00 -4.55
C GLN A 182 -13.38 -12.89 -3.08
N VAL A 183 -14.37 -12.94 -2.17
CA VAL A 183 -14.13 -13.08 -0.74
C VAL A 183 -14.21 -14.56 -0.39
N GLU A 184 -13.18 -15.08 0.27
CA GLU A 184 -13.17 -16.42 0.85
C GLU A 184 -13.01 -16.30 2.36
N TYR A 185 -13.96 -16.83 3.13
CA TYR A 185 -13.86 -16.86 4.59
C TYR A 185 -13.00 -18.07 5.00
N LEU A 186 -11.89 -17.81 5.69
CA LEU A 186 -10.92 -18.81 6.12
C LEU A 186 -11.21 -19.34 7.52
N ALA A 187 -11.84 -18.51 8.35
CA ALA A 187 -12.32 -18.86 9.67
C ALA A 187 -13.44 -17.89 10.06
N GLU A 188 -14.54 -18.41 10.61
CA GLU A 188 -15.70 -17.63 11.01
C GLU A 188 -16.02 -17.85 12.49
N ASP A 189 -16.91 -17.02 13.04
CA ASP A 189 -17.43 -17.13 14.41
C ASP A 189 -16.36 -17.14 15.52
N ILE A 190 -15.30 -16.36 15.32
CA ILE A 190 -14.24 -16.18 16.30
C ILE A 190 -14.72 -15.14 17.32
N ILE A 191 -14.89 -15.55 18.58
CA ILE A 191 -15.29 -14.62 19.66
C ILE A 191 -14.09 -13.84 20.19
N ASP A 192 -12.93 -14.50 20.28
CA ASP A 192 -11.71 -13.86 20.77
C ASP A 192 -11.03 -13.04 19.66
N GLU A 193 -11.18 -11.73 19.76
CA GLU A 193 -10.48 -10.75 18.96
C GLU A 193 -8.98 -10.99 18.85
N LYS A 194 -8.31 -11.34 19.96
CA LYS A 194 -6.85 -11.55 19.99
C LYS A 194 -6.47 -12.79 19.20
N PHE A 195 -7.24 -13.87 19.36
CA PHE A 195 -7.09 -15.07 18.55
C PHE A 195 -7.28 -14.79 17.06
N ALA A 196 -8.31 -14.02 16.69
CA ALA A 196 -8.50 -13.60 15.30
C ALA A 196 -7.30 -12.81 14.76
N TYR A 197 -6.73 -11.88 15.53
CA TYR A 197 -5.51 -11.17 15.11
C TYR A 197 -4.32 -12.12 14.91
N LYS A 198 -4.15 -13.10 15.79
CA LYS A 198 -3.07 -14.08 15.66
C LYS A 198 -3.25 -14.96 14.42
N MET A 199 -4.46 -15.43 14.15
CA MET A 199 -4.76 -16.18 12.93
C MET A 199 -4.50 -15.37 11.66
N GLU A 200 -4.91 -14.10 11.64
CA GLU A 200 -4.62 -13.18 10.54
C GLU A 200 -3.11 -13.09 10.30
N GLU A 201 -2.33 -12.87 11.36
CA GLU A 201 -0.87 -12.76 11.32
C GLU A 201 -0.20 -14.05 10.81
N ASP A 202 -0.57 -15.20 11.36
CA ASP A 202 -0.02 -16.51 10.98
C ASP A 202 -0.29 -16.80 9.48
N LEU A 203 -1.48 -16.46 8.99
CA LEU A 203 -1.83 -16.61 7.58
C LEU A 203 -1.07 -15.62 6.68
N ILE A 204 -0.89 -14.36 7.11
CA ILE A 204 -0.08 -13.39 6.36
C ILE A 204 1.36 -13.88 6.24
N LEU A 205 1.95 -14.42 7.32
CA LEU A 205 3.30 -15.00 7.29
C LEU A 205 3.38 -16.19 6.35
N ARG A 206 2.39 -17.09 6.40
CA ARG A 206 2.36 -18.30 5.57
C ARG A 206 2.40 -18.00 4.07
N TYR A 207 1.63 -17.03 3.60
CA TYR A 207 1.62 -16.64 2.18
C TYR A 207 2.68 -15.58 1.83
N GLY A 208 3.18 -14.84 2.82
CA GLY A 208 4.16 -13.78 2.67
C GLY A 208 3.60 -12.53 1.99
N ARG A 209 4.17 -11.37 2.33
CA ARG A 209 3.83 -10.07 1.74
C ARG A 209 4.76 -9.76 0.58
N LYS A 210 4.15 -9.34 -0.51
CA LYS A 210 4.85 -8.99 -1.75
C LYS A 210 5.87 -7.87 -1.50
N GLY A 211 7.14 -8.17 -1.79
CA GLY A 211 8.24 -7.23 -1.63
C GLY A 211 8.88 -7.19 -0.25
N TYR A 212 8.38 -7.99 0.71
CA TYR A 212 8.98 -8.15 2.04
C TYR A 212 9.56 -9.55 2.20
N GLU A 213 8.72 -10.57 2.06
CA GLU A 213 9.14 -11.96 2.07
C GLU A 213 9.46 -12.41 0.63
N PRO A 214 10.55 -13.19 0.38
CA PRO A 214 10.95 -13.59 -0.97
C PRO A 214 9.89 -14.34 -1.77
N TYR A 215 9.03 -15.08 -1.08
CA TYR A 215 7.91 -15.85 -1.63
C TYR A 215 6.56 -15.11 -1.55
N GLY A 216 6.57 -13.86 -1.10
CA GLY A 216 5.34 -13.16 -0.73
C GLY A 216 4.43 -12.79 -1.90
N ILE A 217 3.16 -13.14 -1.76
CA ILE A 217 2.11 -12.85 -2.76
C ILE A 217 1.07 -11.83 -2.29
N LEU A 218 0.98 -11.58 -0.98
CA LEU A 218 -0.05 -10.73 -0.39
C LEU A 218 0.26 -9.23 -0.55
N THR A 219 -0.79 -8.44 -0.70
CA THR A 219 -0.76 -6.97 -0.73
C THR A 219 -0.85 -6.34 0.66
N ASN A 220 -0.90 -7.14 1.73
CA ASN A 220 -0.84 -6.69 3.12
C ASN A 220 0.40 -5.83 3.37
N ILE A 221 0.23 -4.64 3.95
CA ILE A 221 1.34 -3.71 4.24
C ILE A 221 2.06 -4.12 5.53
N CYS A 222 1.30 -4.42 6.58
CA CYS A 222 1.82 -4.80 7.88
C CYS A 222 1.50 -6.26 8.19
N LEU A 223 2.36 -6.89 8.99
CA LEU A 223 2.09 -8.17 9.64
C LEU A 223 1.06 -8.01 10.77
N GLU A 224 1.28 -7.01 11.61
CA GLU A 224 0.41 -6.68 12.72
C GLU A 224 -0.17 -5.27 12.53
N ALA A 225 -1.50 -5.17 12.45
CA ALA A 225 -2.24 -3.90 12.49
C ALA A 225 -3.17 -3.88 13.71
N ARG A 226 -2.64 -4.27 14.88
CA ARG A 226 -3.42 -4.33 16.12
C ARG A 226 -3.73 -2.92 16.61
N PRO A 227 -4.98 -2.62 17.02
CA PRO A 227 -5.28 -1.42 17.79
C PRO A 227 -4.43 -1.35 19.07
N PRO A 228 -4.11 -0.15 19.56
CA PRO A 228 -4.65 1.14 19.13
C PRO A 228 -3.94 1.70 17.89
N ASN A 229 -4.73 2.31 17.00
CA ASN A 229 -4.18 3.15 15.94
C ASN A 229 -3.53 4.38 16.60
N HIS A 230 -2.20 4.47 16.53
CA HIS A 230 -1.43 5.58 17.11
C HIS A 230 -1.49 6.88 16.29
N LYS A 231 -2.27 6.92 15.20
CA LYS A 231 -2.45 8.11 14.37
C LYS A 231 -2.93 9.29 15.23
N GLY A 232 -2.10 10.34 15.28
CA GLY A 232 -2.36 11.55 16.07
C GLY A 232 -1.77 11.56 17.49
N ARG A 233 -1.17 10.47 17.96
CA ARG A 233 -0.48 10.41 19.26
C ARG A 233 1.03 10.57 19.11
N THR A 234 1.63 11.30 20.04
CA THR A 234 3.08 11.47 20.20
C THR A 234 3.74 10.21 20.75
N TYR A 235 5.05 10.07 20.58
CA TYR A 235 5.78 8.94 21.17
C TYR A 235 5.75 8.92 22.69
N GLU A 236 5.73 10.10 23.31
CA GLU A 236 5.58 10.25 24.75
C GLU A 236 4.26 9.67 25.25
N GLU A 237 3.15 9.92 24.52
CA GLU A 237 1.84 9.37 24.86
C GLU A 237 1.75 7.86 24.64
N ILE A 238 2.58 7.28 23.76
CA ILE A 238 2.52 5.87 23.39
C ILE A 238 3.47 5.02 24.25
N TYR A 239 4.70 5.49 24.46
CA TYR A 239 5.79 4.72 25.05
C TYR A 239 6.32 5.34 26.36
N GLY A 240 5.74 6.44 26.83
CA GLY A 240 6.32 7.25 27.90
C GLY A 240 7.57 8.01 27.44
N LYS A 241 8.16 8.83 28.34
CA LYS A 241 9.34 9.66 28.01
C LYS A 241 10.55 8.82 27.61
N GLU A 242 10.91 7.83 28.43
CA GLU A 242 12.08 6.97 28.19
C GLU A 242 11.93 6.13 26.92
N GLY A 243 10.75 5.53 26.70
CA GLY A 243 10.47 4.77 25.49
C GLY A 243 10.45 5.63 24.22
N ALA A 244 10.00 6.88 24.32
CA ALA A 244 10.04 7.83 23.21
C ALA A 244 11.48 8.17 22.80
N GLU A 245 12.37 8.40 23.77
CA GLU A 245 13.80 8.65 23.49
C GLU A 245 14.47 7.44 22.83
N LEU A 246 14.21 6.24 23.35
CA LEU A 246 14.75 5.01 22.79
C LEU A 246 14.33 4.83 21.31
N GLN A 247 13.07 5.12 21.00
CA GLN A 247 12.53 4.99 19.66
C GLN A 247 13.13 6.02 18.69
N ARG A 248 13.34 7.26 19.15
CA ARG A 248 14.04 8.31 18.38
C ARG A 248 15.48 7.89 18.08
N LEU A 249 16.19 7.36 19.09
CA LEU A 249 17.56 6.90 18.93
C LEU A 249 17.67 5.76 17.91
N LYS A 250 16.80 4.75 18.03
CA LYS A 250 16.73 3.61 17.09
C LYS A 250 16.51 4.07 15.65
N ARG A 251 15.58 5.01 15.44
CA ARG A 251 15.32 5.57 14.10
C ARG A 251 16.50 6.38 13.56
N SER A 252 17.15 7.16 14.42
CA SER A 252 18.35 7.92 14.06
C SER A 252 19.50 7.00 13.62
N GLN A 253 19.75 5.91 14.36
CA GLN A 253 20.76 4.91 14.00
C GLN A 253 20.44 4.24 12.65
N LEU A 254 19.22 3.71 12.49
CA LEU A 254 18.79 3.06 11.25
C LEU A 254 18.86 3.99 10.04
N GLN A 255 18.59 5.28 10.25
CA GLN A 255 18.77 6.30 9.22
C GLN A 255 20.24 6.52 8.86
N LYS A 256 21.14 6.59 9.84
CA LYS A 256 22.59 6.70 9.61
C LYS A 256 23.13 5.49 8.86
N GLU A 257 22.74 4.28 9.25
CA GLU A 257 23.09 3.03 8.56
C GLU A 257 22.65 3.06 7.09
N ARG A 258 21.45 3.61 6.82
CA ARG A 258 20.91 3.74 5.45
C ARG A 258 21.44 4.97 4.70
N GLY A 259 22.47 5.64 5.19
CA GLY A 259 23.18 6.73 4.50
C GLY A 259 22.76 8.15 4.89
N GLY A 260 22.08 8.33 6.03
CA GLY A 260 21.87 9.63 6.69
C GLY A 260 20.90 10.60 6.00
N TYR A 261 20.87 11.83 6.52
CA TYR A 261 20.15 12.98 5.92
C TYR A 261 21.12 13.77 5.04
N GLY A 262 20.76 13.97 3.77
CA GLY A 262 21.53 14.77 2.83
C GLY A 262 21.23 14.41 1.37
N PRO A 263 21.58 15.27 0.40
CA PRO A 263 21.42 14.96 -1.01
C PRO A 263 22.34 13.78 -1.36
N LYS A 264 21.77 12.59 -1.50
CA LYS A 264 22.48 11.46 -2.10
C LYS A 264 22.76 11.83 -3.56
N LYS A 265 24.04 11.89 -3.95
CA LYS A 265 24.38 12.00 -5.36
C LYS A 265 23.85 10.74 -6.05
N HIS A 266 22.98 10.91 -7.04
CA HIS A 266 22.54 9.81 -7.89
C HIS A 266 23.76 9.12 -8.50
N SER A 267 23.68 7.80 -8.69
CA SER A 267 24.69 7.05 -9.44
C SER A 267 24.83 7.62 -10.85
N GLU A 268 26.00 7.45 -11.48
CA GLU A 268 26.20 7.90 -12.86
C GLU A 268 25.17 7.28 -13.82
N GLU A 269 24.80 6.01 -13.62
CA GLU A 269 23.73 5.36 -14.39
C GLU A 269 22.37 6.07 -14.23
N THR A 270 22.00 6.43 -12.99
CA THR A 270 20.75 7.14 -12.72
C THR A 270 20.77 8.55 -13.32
N ARG A 271 21.93 9.24 -13.26
CA ARG A 271 22.11 10.55 -13.89
C ARG A 271 22.02 10.46 -15.41
N ALA A 272 22.57 9.40 -16.01
CA ALA A 272 22.49 9.17 -17.44
C ALA A 272 21.03 8.98 -17.90
N LYS A 273 20.25 8.16 -17.18
CA LYS A 273 18.82 7.97 -17.45
C LYS A 273 18.06 9.29 -17.39
N PHE A 274 18.28 10.10 -16.34
CA PHE A 274 17.61 11.40 -16.25
C PHE A 274 18.02 12.36 -17.36
N ARG A 275 19.30 12.37 -17.76
CA ARG A 275 19.76 13.18 -18.91
C ARG A 275 19.03 12.78 -20.18
N GLU A 276 18.94 11.49 -20.48
CA GLU A 276 18.24 10.98 -21.67
C GLU A 276 16.75 11.39 -21.68
N LEU A 277 16.08 11.26 -20.52
CA LEU A 277 14.67 11.59 -20.37
C LEU A 277 14.36 13.09 -20.44
N THR A 278 15.35 13.97 -20.25
CA THR A 278 15.11 15.43 -20.15
C THR A 278 15.89 16.25 -21.16
N ALA A 279 16.69 15.62 -22.02
CA ALA A 279 17.46 16.28 -23.06
C ALA A 279 16.61 16.64 -24.28
N GLY A 280 16.95 17.77 -24.92
CA GLY A 280 16.37 18.18 -26.19
C GLY A 280 14.84 18.26 -26.14
N SER A 281 14.19 17.61 -27.12
CA SER A 281 12.73 17.58 -27.29
C SER A 281 11.97 16.87 -26.17
N ASN A 282 12.64 16.05 -25.35
CA ASN A 282 12.00 15.41 -24.21
C ASN A 282 11.77 16.37 -23.04
N ASN A 283 12.43 17.53 -23.05
CA ASN A 283 12.20 18.56 -22.05
C ASN A 283 10.80 19.17 -22.22
N PRO A 284 9.95 19.24 -21.17
CA PRO A 284 8.61 19.83 -21.25
C PRO A 284 8.57 21.31 -21.67
N MET A 285 9.71 22.00 -21.57
CA MET A 285 9.90 23.40 -21.99
C MET A 285 10.57 23.54 -23.36
N TYR A 286 10.85 22.43 -24.06
CA TYR A 286 11.41 22.48 -25.40
C TYR A 286 10.48 23.22 -26.37
N GLY A 287 11.02 24.19 -27.12
CA GLY A 287 10.27 25.03 -28.04
C GLY A 287 9.35 26.07 -27.39
N LYS A 288 9.33 26.19 -26.06
CA LYS A 288 8.55 27.22 -25.34
C LYS A 288 9.42 28.42 -24.98
N HIS A 289 8.81 29.60 -24.98
CA HIS A 289 9.44 30.85 -24.52
C HIS A 289 8.78 31.33 -23.22
N HIS A 290 9.59 31.87 -22.32
CA HIS A 290 9.07 32.52 -21.11
C HIS A 290 8.30 33.78 -21.46
N SER A 291 7.28 34.10 -20.64
CA SER A 291 6.54 35.36 -20.80
C SER A 291 7.44 36.56 -20.46
N PRO A 292 7.12 37.76 -20.98
CA PRO A 292 7.84 38.99 -20.64
C PRO A 292 7.90 39.24 -19.12
N GLU A 293 6.81 38.95 -18.41
CA GLU A 293 6.73 39.09 -16.95
C GLU A 293 7.69 38.12 -16.23
N THR A 294 7.75 36.85 -16.66
CA THR A 294 8.69 35.88 -16.09
C THR A 294 10.14 36.27 -16.36
N ILE A 295 10.45 36.77 -17.56
CA ILE A 295 11.79 37.27 -17.90
C ILE A 295 12.18 38.43 -16.97
N GLN A 296 11.24 39.34 -16.69
CA GLN A 296 11.47 40.46 -15.77
C GLN A 296 11.74 39.98 -14.34
N LYS A 297 10.97 39.02 -13.83
CA LYS A 297 11.19 38.43 -12.50
C LYS A 297 12.55 37.72 -12.39
N ILE A 298 13.01 37.04 -13.45
CA ILE A 298 14.34 36.42 -13.49
C ILE A 298 15.43 37.48 -13.43
N LYS A 299 15.23 38.62 -14.12
CA LYS A 299 16.18 39.73 -14.14
C LYS A 299 16.32 40.38 -12.76
N GLU A 300 15.20 40.60 -12.07
CA GLU A 300 15.16 41.21 -10.73
C GLU A 300 15.80 40.31 -9.66
N ASN A 301 15.58 39.00 -9.73
CA ASN A 301 16.11 38.04 -8.76
C ASN A 301 17.54 37.55 -9.07
N ARG A 302 18.21 38.16 -10.05
CA ARG A 302 19.54 37.72 -10.47
C ARG A 302 20.60 38.17 -9.48
N ILE A 303 21.11 37.23 -8.67
CA ILE A 303 22.14 37.50 -7.65
C ILE A 303 23.53 37.69 -8.28
N MET A 304 23.81 37.00 -9.39
CA MET A 304 25.13 37.05 -10.03
C MET A 304 25.29 38.29 -10.94
N PRO A 305 26.44 38.97 -10.89
CA PRO A 305 26.75 40.09 -11.79
C PRO A 305 26.80 39.62 -13.25
N THR A 306 26.45 40.50 -14.17
CA THR A 306 26.33 40.19 -15.61
C THR A 306 27.20 41.12 -16.45
N GLY A 307 27.39 40.76 -17.72
CA GLY A 307 28.18 41.56 -18.65
C GLY A 307 29.62 41.68 -18.18
N GLU A 308 30.15 42.90 -18.15
CA GLU A 308 31.54 43.20 -17.76
C GLU A 308 31.88 42.92 -16.29
N ASN A 309 30.86 42.86 -15.41
CA ASN A 309 31.05 42.55 -14.00
C ASN A 309 30.99 41.04 -13.70
N HIS A 310 30.73 40.21 -14.71
CA HIS A 310 30.70 38.75 -14.53
C HIS A 310 32.11 38.24 -14.26
N TYR A 311 32.28 37.35 -13.27
CA TYR A 311 33.59 36.88 -12.80
C TYR A 311 34.45 36.19 -13.87
N PHE A 312 33.81 35.62 -14.90
CA PHE A 312 34.48 35.00 -16.05
C PHE A 312 34.64 35.95 -17.25
N SER A 313 34.52 37.27 -17.05
CA SER A 313 34.78 38.24 -18.11
C SER A 313 36.26 38.24 -18.46
N ASN A 314 36.56 38.10 -19.75
CA ASN A 314 37.93 38.21 -20.25
C ASN A 314 38.54 39.57 -19.89
N HIS A 315 39.81 39.56 -19.51
CA HIS A 315 40.60 40.77 -19.32
C HIS A 315 41.33 41.05 -20.63
N TRP A 316 40.88 42.07 -21.35
CA TRP A 316 41.42 42.40 -22.66
C TRP A 316 42.60 43.34 -22.52
N LYS A 317 43.69 43.04 -23.24
CA LYS A 317 44.86 43.89 -23.40
C LYS A 317 45.01 44.25 -24.87
N LEU A 318 44.96 45.53 -25.19
CA LEU A 318 45.25 46.08 -26.52
C LEU A 318 46.59 46.81 -26.49
N THR A 319 47.46 46.51 -27.44
CA THR A 319 48.73 47.22 -27.64
C THR A 319 48.68 47.97 -28.96
N SER A 320 48.90 49.28 -28.90
CA SER A 320 48.95 50.14 -30.09
C SER A 320 50.24 49.91 -30.89
N PRO A 321 50.29 50.37 -32.15
CA PRO A 321 51.52 50.31 -32.96
C PRO A 321 52.68 51.13 -32.37
N THR A 322 52.37 52.13 -31.54
CA THR A 322 53.32 52.97 -30.81
C THR A 322 53.81 52.34 -29.50
N GLY A 323 53.25 51.19 -29.10
CA GLY A 323 53.62 50.45 -27.89
C GLY A 323 52.78 50.77 -26.65
N GLU A 324 51.76 51.62 -26.76
CA GLU A 324 50.86 51.96 -25.65
C GLU A 324 49.92 50.79 -25.34
N VAL A 325 49.71 50.51 -24.05
CA VAL A 325 48.91 49.36 -23.60
C VAL A 325 47.63 49.84 -22.93
N TYR A 326 46.50 49.29 -23.39
CA TYR A 326 45.17 49.55 -22.85
C TYR A 326 44.56 48.25 -22.33
N GLN A 327 44.09 48.27 -21.08
CA GLN A 327 43.49 47.12 -20.43
C GLN A 327 42.02 47.38 -20.07
N GLN A 328 41.15 46.38 -20.24
CA GLN A 328 39.74 46.46 -19.88
C GLN A 328 39.20 45.07 -19.51
N VAL A 329 38.55 44.97 -18.35
CA VAL A 329 37.78 43.77 -17.98
C VAL A 329 36.43 43.81 -18.68
N GLY A 330 36.09 42.73 -19.39
CA GLY A 330 34.86 42.65 -20.18
C GLY A 330 34.78 43.71 -21.28
N ASN A 331 33.58 43.97 -21.78
CA ASN A 331 33.21 45.09 -22.68
C ASN A 331 34.28 45.60 -23.67
N LEU A 332 34.90 44.68 -24.42
CA LEU A 332 35.87 45.01 -25.47
C LEU A 332 35.32 46.00 -26.49
N LYS A 333 34.02 45.94 -26.78
CA LYS A 333 33.32 46.87 -27.70
C LYS A 333 33.39 48.31 -27.21
N GLY A 334 33.23 48.54 -25.90
CA GLY A 334 33.39 49.85 -25.27
C GLY A 334 34.83 50.39 -25.39
N LEU A 335 35.82 49.53 -25.12
CA LEU A 335 37.24 49.90 -25.29
C LEU A 335 37.55 50.26 -26.75
N CYS A 336 37.10 49.46 -27.71
CA CYS A 336 37.27 49.76 -29.14
C CYS A 336 36.63 51.09 -29.52
N LYS A 337 35.43 51.40 -29.00
CA LYS A 337 34.76 52.68 -29.27
C LYS A 337 35.56 53.88 -28.74
N LYS A 338 36.12 53.79 -27.53
CA LYS A 338 36.97 54.84 -26.93
C LYS A 338 38.23 55.10 -27.76
N LEU A 339 38.84 54.04 -28.28
CA LEU A 339 40.05 54.10 -29.11
C LEU A 339 39.77 54.37 -30.60
N ASN A 340 38.50 54.58 -30.98
CA ASN A 340 38.08 54.77 -32.37
C ASN A 340 38.47 53.59 -33.29
N LEU A 341 38.42 52.37 -32.76
CA LEU A 341 38.75 51.11 -33.42
C LEU A 341 37.48 50.31 -33.76
N SER A 342 37.55 49.50 -34.82
CA SER A 342 36.48 48.58 -35.19
C SER A 342 36.50 47.35 -34.29
N PHE A 343 35.46 47.18 -33.47
CA PHE A 343 35.28 45.98 -32.64
C PHE A 343 35.33 44.70 -33.47
N ALA A 344 34.67 44.66 -34.64
CA ALA A 344 34.67 43.46 -35.47
C ALA A 344 36.09 43.08 -35.94
N THR A 345 36.92 44.08 -36.26
CA THR A 345 38.30 43.87 -36.72
C THR A 345 39.18 43.37 -35.59
N ILE A 346 39.08 44.00 -34.41
CA ILE A 346 39.84 43.62 -33.20
C ILE A 346 39.38 42.26 -32.66
N HIS A 347 38.08 41.97 -32.65
CA HIS A 347 37.56 40.68 -32.23
C HIS A 347 37.96 39.56 -33.18
N ALA A 348 37.97 39.82 -34.49
CA ALA A 348 38.50 38.86 -35.47
C ALA A 348 40.02 38.68 -35.36
N ALA A 349 40.76 39.72 -34.97
CA ALA A 349 42.19 39.62 -34.67
C ALA A 349 42.46 38.64 -33.52
N TYR A 350 41.64 38.71 -32.47
CA TYR A 350 41.67 37.75 -31.35
C TYR A 350 41.27 36.33 -31.77
N LEU A 351 40.09 36.17 -32.40
CA LEU A 351 39.56 34.84 -32.78
C LEU A 351 40.48 34.07 -33.74
N HIS A 352 41.17 34.78 -34.63
CA HIS A 352 42.04 34.18 -35.65
C HIS A 352 43.53 34.39 -35.38
N ASN A 353 43.89 34.91 -34.20
CA ASN A 353 45.27 35.19 -33.80
C ASN A 353 46.09 35.91 -34.89
N ARG A 354 45.55 37.03 -35.42
CA ARG A 354 46.15 37.79 -36.53
C ARG A 354 46.28 39.26 -36.20
N ILE A 355 47.26 39.93 -36.80
CA ILE A 355 47.44 41.38 -36.70
C ILE A 355 46.63 42.04 -37.84
N PRO A 356 45.73 43.00 -37.55
CA PRO A 356 45.02 43.72 -38.60
C PRO A 356 46.01 44.48 -39.49
N ASN A 357 45.81 44.42 -40.81
CA ASN A 357 46.74 45.00 -41.80
C ASN A 357 46.20 46.27 -42.48
N ARG A 358 44.95 46.68 -42.18
CA ARG A 358 44.25 47.80 -42.82
C ARG A 358 43.37 48.56 -41.82
N GLY A 359 43.08 49.83 -42.14
CA GLY A 359 42.20 50.70 -41.35
C GLY A 359 42.85 51.19 -40.04
N LYS A 360 42.04 51.80 -39.16
CA LYS A 360 42.50 52.39 -37.89
C LYS A 360 43.06 51.37 -36.89
N ALA A 361 42.70 50.10 -37.06
CA ALA A 361 43.18 48.99 -36.24
C ALA A 361 44.48 48.36 -36.77
N LYS A 362 45.07 48.90 -37.84
CA LYS A 362 46.31 48.36 -38.42
C LYS A 362 47.42 48.31 -37.36
N ASP A 363 48.10 47.18 -37.30
CA ASP A 363 49.23 46.90 -36.40
C ASP A 363 48.89 46.86 -34.89
N TRP A 364 47.61 46.92 -34.52
CA TRP A 364 47.16 46.72 -33.14
C TRP A 364 47.19 45.23 -32.76
N LYS A 365 47.62 44.95 -31.52
CA LYS A 365 47.63 43.59 -30.95
C LYS A 365 46.58 43.46 -29.87
N ILE A 366 45.92 42.31 -29.80
CA ILE A 366 44.93 41.97 -28.77
C ILE A 366 45.29 40.66 -28.09
N GLU A 367 45.25 40.67 -26.77
CA GLU A 367 45.53 39.51 -25.90
C GLU A 367 44.46 39.44 -24.80
N VAL A 368 44.21 38.24 -24.29
CA VAL A 368 43.48 38.04 -23.02
C VAL A 368 44.53 37.75 -21.96
N ILE A 369 44.50 38.50 -20.85
CA ILE A 369 45.45 38.41 -19.74
C ILE A 369 44.84 37.80 -18.48
#